data_AF-A0A813FTR0-F1
#
_entry.id   AF-A0A813FTR0-F1
#
_cell.length_a   1.000
_cell.length_b   1.000
_cell.length_c   1.000
_cell.angle_alpha   90.00
_cell.angle_beta   90.00
_cell.angle_gamma   90.00
#
_symmetry.space_group_name_H-M   'P 1'
#
loop_
_entity.id
_entity.type
_entity.pdbx_description
1 polymer ?
#
loop_
_entity_poly.entity_id
_entity_poly.type
_entity_poly.pdbx_seq_one_letter_code
_entity_poly.pdbx_strand_id
1 'polypeptide(L)'
;DVIPDNWFIRLVHFIAWLLTVVLSVVSIFFISYQLYSLYVPYCLAKLTGNSGHRFPEYFYRVWGKDATDLTTEHWGYLGACAVVTFTSVRFVVPHHPFGSRSEAHAKAE
;
A
#
# COMPACT_ATOMS: atom_id res chain seq x y z
N ASP A 1 17.48 27.22 8.11
CA ASP A 1 17.11 26.26 7.03
C ASP A 1 15.98 26.79 6.17
N VAL A 2 16.32 27.77 5.34
CA VAL A 2 15.40 28.47 4.44
C VAL A 2 15.36 27.66 3.15
N ILE A 3 14.33 26.82 2.97
CA ILE A 3 14.02 26.28 1.65
C ILE A 3 13.81 27.51 0.75
N PRO A 4 14.58 27.68 -0.34
CA PRO A 4 14.42 28.84 -1.20
C PRO A 4 12.97 28.89 -1.68
N ASP A 5 12.39 30.09 -1.77
CA ASP A 5 11.04 30.35 -2.28
C ASP A 5 10.94 30.06 -3.79
N ASN A 6 11.40 28.89 -4.20
CA ASN A 6 11.29 28.36 -5.52
C ASN A 6 9.92 27.69 -5.59
N TRP A 7 8.95 28.42 -6.13
CA TRP A 7 7.61 27.92 -6.43
C TRP A 7 7.63 26.53 -7.11
N PHE A 8 8.65 26.27 -7.93
CA PHE A 8 8.92 24.95 -8.53
C PHE A 8 9.08 23.82 -7.49
N ILE A 9 9.86 24.02 -6.43
CA ILE A 9 10.08 23.00 -5.38
C ILE A 9 8.77 22.71 -4.64
N ARG A 10 7.98 23.75 -4.35
CA ARG A 10 6.66 23.58 -3.72
C ARG A 10 5.70 22.81 -4.63
N LEU A 11 5.72 23.09 -5.94
CA LEU A 11 4.91 22.36 -6.92
C LEU A 11 5.31 20.89 -7.03
N VAL A 12 6.61 20.59 -7.15
CA VAL A 12 7.11 19.21 -7.20
C VAL A 12 6.76 18.45 -5.93
N HIS A 13 6.91 19.08 -4.76
CA HIS A 13 6.54 18.46 -3.48
C HIS A 13 5.03 18.18 -3.40
N PHE A 14 4.20 19.10 -3.90
CA PHE A 14 2.76 18.88 -3.99
C PHE A 14 2.38 17.73 -4.92
N ILE A 15 2.97 17.66 -6.11
CA ILE A 15 2.74 16.57 -7.05
C ILE A 15 3.17 15.24 -6.42
N ALA A 16 4.34 15.19 -5.78
CA ALA A 16 4.83 13.98 -5.11
C ALA A 16 3.90 13.54 -3.96
N TRP A 17 3.41 14.47 -3.14
CA TRP A 17 2.43 14.17 -2.09
C TRP A 17 1.12 13.64 -2.70
N LEU A 18 0.58 14.31 -3.71
CA LEU A 18 -0.67 13.90 -4.37
C LEU A 18 -0.54 12.50 -4.99
N LEU A 19 0.58 12.24 -5.67
CA LEU A 19 0.90 10.91 -6.20
C LEU A 19 0.95 9.87 -5.08
N THR A 20 1.56 10.21 -3.94
CA THR A 20 1.61 9.30 -2.78
C THR A 20 0.23 8.98 -2.25
N VAL A 21 -0.67 9.98 -2.16
CA VAL A 21 -2.07 9.77 -1.75
C VAL A 21 -2.78 8.82 -2.72
N VAL A 22 -2.71 9.11 -4.03
CA VAL A 22 -3.37 8.30 -5.06
C VAL A 22 -2.85 6.87 -5.05
N LEU A 23 -1.52 6.70 -5.03
CA LEU A 23 -0.90 5.38 -4.98
C LEU A 23 -1.27 4.63 -3.70
N SER A 24 -1.30 5.30 -2.55
CA SER A 24 -1.72 4.67 -1.28
C SER A 24 -3.15 4.16 -1.35
N VAL A 25 -4.08 4.93 -1.92
CA VAL A 25 -5.48 4.52 -2.11
C VAL A 25 -5.56 3.29 -3.02
N VAL A 26 -4.88 3.32 -4.17
CA VAL A 26 -4.81 2.17 -5.10
C VAL A 26 -4.22 0.94 -4.41
N SER A 27 -3.15 1.11 -3.62
CA SER A 27 -2.53 0.01 -2.88
C SER A 27 -3.46 -0.58 -1.82
N ILE A 28 -4.22 0.24 -1.09
CA ILE A 28 -5.22 -0.26 -0.12
C ILE A 28 -6.26 -1.12 -0.83
N PHE A 29 -6.82 -0.64 -1.96
CA PHE A 29 -7.79 -1.42 -2.74
C PHE A 29 -7.18 -2.71 -3.27
N PHE A 30 -5.96 -2.66 -3.80
CA PHE A 30 -5.25 -3.83 -4.30
C PHE A 30 -5.01 -4.88 -3.21
N ILE A 31 -4.49 -4.46 -2.04
CA ILE A 31 -4.25 -5.34 -0.89
C ILE A 31 -5.57 -5.96 -0.41
N SER A 32 -6.64 -5.16 -0.31
CA SER A 32 -7.95 -5.62 0.14
C SER A 32 -8.53 -6.65 -0.82
N TYR A 33 -8.40 -6.42 -2.13
CA TYR A 33 -8.84 -7.35 -3.16
C TYR A 33 -8.03 -8.66 -3.14
N GLN A 34 -6.71 -8.57 -2.97
CA GLN A 34 -5.83 -9.75 -2.81
C GLN A 34 -6.25 -10.55 -1.57
N LEU A 35 -6.44 -9.89 -0.43
CA LEU A 35 -6.91 -10.54 0.79
C LEU A 35 -8.24 -11.26 0.58
N TYR A 36 -9.23 -10.57 0.02
CA TYR A 36 -10.57 -11.12 -0.21
C TYR A 36 -10.59 -12.28 -1.22
N SER A 37 -9.93 -12.12 -2.37
CA SER A 37 -10.04 -13.06 -3.49
C SER A 37 -9.07 -14.24 -3.41
N LEU A 38 -7.95 -14.09 -2.70
CA LEU A 38 -6.84 -15.04 -2.73
C LEU A 38 -6.49 -15.56 -1.35
N TYR A 39 -6.08 -14.68 -0.43
CA TYR A 39 -5.55 -15.12 0.87
C TYR A 39 -6.63 -15.66 1.81
N VAL A 40 -7.77 -14.99 1.94
CA VAL A 40 -8.90 -15.43 2.77
C VAL A 40 -9.44 -16.80 2.35
N PRO A 41 -9.83 -17.05 1.09
CA PRO A 41 -10.37 -18.35 0.70
C PRO A 41 -9.34 -19.46 0.80
N TYR A 42 -8.05 -19.17 0.54
CA TYR A 42 -6.97 -20.12 0.77
C TYR A 42 -6.80 -20.47 2.27
N CYS A 43 -6.80 -19.46 3.15
CA CYS A 43 -6.69 -19.69 4.60
C CYS A 43 -7.89 -20.49 5.12
N LEU A 44 -9.11 -20.15 4.69
CA LEU A 44 -10.32 -20.89 5.03
C LEU A 44 -10.26 -22.33 4.53
N ALA A 45 -9.80 -22.56 3.30
CA ALA A 45 -9.62 -23.91 2.76
C ALA A 45 -8.61 -24.74 3.57
N LYS A 46 -7.47 -24.15 3.96
CA LYS A 46 -6.48 -24.81 4.82
C LYS A 46 -7.04 -25.10 6.22
N LEU A 47 -7.75 -24.16 6.83
CA LEU A 47 -8.35 -24.33 8.15
C LEU A 47 -9.48 -25.38 8.16
N THR A 48 -10.24 -25.49 7.07
CA THR A 48 -11.32 -26.47 6.92
C THR A 48 -10.86 -27.81 6.34
N GLY A 49 -9.57 -27.96 6.01
CA GLY A 49 -9.03 -29.18 5.40
C GLY A 49 -9.55 -29.47 3.99
N ASN A 50 -10.07 -28.46 3.28
CA ASN A 50 -10.63 -28.61 1.94
C ASN A 50 -9.51 -28.79 0.90
N SER A 51 -9.28 -30.03 0.48
CA SER A 51 -8.30 -30.39 -0.54
C SER A 51 -8.69 -29.99 -1.97
N GLY A 52 -9.93 -29.54 -2.19
CA GLY A 52 -10.45 -29.15 -3.51
C GLY A 52 -10.32 -27.66 -3.83
N HIS A 53 -9.67 -26.87 -2.97
CA HIS A 53 -9.51 -25.45 -3.21
C HIS A 53 -8.68 -25.16 -4.47
N ARG A 54 -9.16 -24.22 -5.28
CA ARG A 54 -8.46 -23.69 -6.46
C ARG A 54 -8.34 -22.19 -6.35
N PHE A 55 -7.18 -21.68 -6.73
CA PHE A 55 -6.94 -20.25 -6.83
C PHE A 55 -7.72 -19.64 -8.01
N PRO A 56 -7.92 -18.31 -8.03
CA PRO A 56 -8.46 -17.62 -9.19
C PRO A 56 -7.61 -17.85 -10.44
N GLU A 57 -8.22 -17.83 -11.62
CA GLU A 57 -7.51 -18.11 -12.90
C GLU A 57 -6.31 -17.20 -13.15
N TYR A 58 -6.39 -15.92 -12.72
CA TYR A 58 -5.28 -14.97 -12.87
C TYR A 58 -4.03 -15.41 -12.11
N PHE A 59 -4.18 -16.13 -10.99
CA PHE A 59 -3.06 -16.60 -10.20
C PHE A 59 -2.25 -17.64 -10.97
N TYR A 60 -2.94 -18.60 -11.60
CA TYR A 60 -2.31 -19.63 -12.42
C TYR A 60 -1.63 -19.08 -13.69
N ARG A 61 -2.08 -17.93 -14.20
CA ARG A 61 -1.41 -17.24 -15.33
C ARG A 61 -0.07 -16.66 -14.95
N VAL A 62 0.10 -16.22 -13.70
CA VAL A 62 1.32 -15.58 -13.21
C VAL A 62 2.28 -16.59 -12.60
N TRP A 63 1.75 -17.51 -11.80
CA TRP A 63 2.53 -18.43 -10.96
C TRP A 63 2.58 -19.87 -11.51
N GLY A 64 1.92 -20.11 -12.65
CA GLY A 64 1.86 -21.42 -13.29
C GLY A 64 0.71 -22.28 -12.78
N LYS A 65 0.29 -23.25 -13.60
CA LYS A 65 -0.87 -24.12 -13.33
C LYS A 65 -0.64 -25.13 -12.20
N ASP A 66 0.61 -25.36 -11.83
CA ASP A 66 1.01 -26.32 -10.81
C ASP A 66 1.04 -25.72 -9.40
N ALA A 67 0.69 -24.43 -9.25
CA ALA A 67 0.68 -23.75 -7.96
C ALA A 67 -0.48 -24.24 -7.07
N THR A 68 -0.14 -25.03 -6.05
CA THR A 68 -1.10 -25.60 -5.09
C THR A 68 -1.12 -24.88 -3.76
N ASP A 69 -0.14 -24.01 -3.50
CA ASP A 69 0.07 -23.40 -2.20
C ASP A 69 0.60 -21.94 -2.31
N LEU A 70 0.29 -21.11 -1.30
CA LEU A 70 0.86 -19.77 -1.18
C LEU A 70 2.23 -19.87 -0.51
N THR A 71 3.29 -19.78 -1.31
CA THR A 71 4.68 -19.83 -0.83
C THR A 71 5.03 -18.56 -0.02
N THR A 72 6.14 -18.61 0.71
CA THR A 72 6.69 -17.48 1.48
C THR A 72 6.84 -16.20 0.64
N GLU A 73 7.10 -16.33 -0.66
CA GLU A 73 7.23 -15.18 -1.56
C GLU A 73 5.93 -14.39 -1.66
N HIS A 74 4.80 -15.06 -1.78
CA HIS A 74 3.47 -14.43 -1.87
C HIS A 74 3.16 -13.62 -0.61
N TRP A 75 3.35 -14.24 0.55
CA TRP A 75 3.20 -13.59 1.85
C TRP A 75 4.19 -12.43 2.03
N GLY A 76 5.42 -12.58 1.52
CA GLY A 76 6.44 -11.54 1.50
C GLY A 76 6.00 -10.32 0.69
N TYR A 77 5.46 -10.52 -0.52
CA TYR A 77 4.94 -9.43 -1.35
C TYR A 77 3.75 -8.72 -0.70
N LEU A 78 2.81 -9.47 -0.13
CA LEU A 78 1.68 -8.88 0.60
C LEU A 78 2.17 -8.05 1.78
N GLY A 79 3.10 -8.58 2.58
CA GLY A 79 3.69 -7.90 3.72
C GLY A 79 4.44 -6.62 3.32
N ALA A 80 5.29 -6.68 2.29
CA ALA A 80 6.01 -5.52 1.78
C ALA A 80 5.05 -4.42 1.29
N CYS A 81 4.04 -4.79 0.49
CA CYS A 81 3.01 -3.86 0.04
C CYS A 81 2.24 -3.23 1.19
N ALA A 82 1.86 -4.02 2.21
CA ALA A 82 1.17 -3.53 3.39
C ALA A 82 2.03 -2.54 4.18
N VAL A 83 3.32 -2.85 4.40
CA VAL A 83 4.26 -1.97 5.11
C VAL A 83 4.45 -0.66 4.36
N VAL A 84 4.72 -0.69 3.05
CA VAL A 84 4.92 0.52 2.24
C VAL A 84 3.67 1.39 2.24
N THR A 85 2.49 0.77 2.09
CA THR A 85 1.21 1.48 2.15
C THR A 85 1.00 2.12 3.52
N PHE A 86 1.24 1.36 4.60
CA PHE A 86 1.13 1.86 5.97
C PHE A 86 2.08 3.03 6.22
N THR A 87 3.35 2.92 5.85
CA THR A 87 4.31 4.01 6.04
C THR A 87 3.94 5.24 5.23
N SER A 88 3.44 5.06 4.01
CA SER A 88 2.98 6.16 3.15
C SER A 88 1.78 6.89 3.78
N VAL A 89 0.78 6.15 4.23
CA VAL A 89 -0.42 6.70 4.88
C VAL A 89 -0.10 7.33 6.24
N ARG A 90 0.79 6.73 7.03
CA ARG A 90 1.08 7.19 8.40
C ARG A 90 2.03 8.38 8.43
N PHE A 91 3.01 8.43 7.52
CA PHE A 91 4.10 9.41 7.57
C PHE A 91 4.08 10.42 6.43
N VAL A 92 3.49 10.12 5.26
CA VAL A 92 3.49 11.07 4.13
C VAL A 92 2.16 11.82 4.03
N VAL A 93 1.03 11.12 4.11
CA VAL A 93 -0.30 11.74 3.94
C VAL A 93 -0.56 12.88 4.95
N PRO A 94 -0.24 12.75 6.26
CA PRO A 94 -0.50 13.82 7.23
C PRO A 94 0.35 15.07 7.01
N HIS A 95 1.53 14.93 6.40
CA HIS A 95 2.42 16.06 6.09
C HIS A 95 2.03 16.67 4.74
N HIS A 96 0.77 17.09 4.64
CA HIS A 96 0.26 17.71 3.42
C HIS A 96 0.90 19.11 3.23
N PRO A 97 1.25 19.49 1.99
CA PRO A 97 1.94 20.76 1.70
C PRO A 97 1.06 22.00 1.95
N PHE A 98 -0.24 21.81 2.18
CA PHE A 98 -1.17 22.88 2.57
C PHE A 98 -1.27 23.08 4.08
N GLY A 99 -0.55 22.28 4.88
CA GLY A 99 -0.49 22.43 6.33
C GLY A 99 0.16 23.77 6.60
N SER A 100 -0.65 24.74 7.02
CA SER A 100 -0.20 26.10 7.26
C SER A 100 1.07 26.07 8.11
N ARG A 101 2.07 26.88 7.74
CA ARG A 101 3.23 27.24 8.58
C ARG A 101 2.82 27.86 9.95
N SER A 102 1.56 27.80 10.34
CA SER A 102 1.03 28.36 11.58
C SER A 102 1.51 27.60 12.82
N GLU A 103 1.73 26.28 12.73
CA GLU A 103 2.18 25.50 13.91
C GLU A 103 3.67 25.69 14.26
N ALA A 104 4.49 26.18 13.33
CA ALA A 104 5.91 26.45 13.60
C ALA A 104 6.13 27.78 14.37
N HIS A 105 5.16 28.69 14.34
CA HIS A 105 5.22 29.95 15.10
C HIS A 105 4.44 29.89 16.42
N ALA A 106 3.39 29.06 16.52
CA ALA A 106 2.58 28.92 17.74
C ALA A 106 3.22 28.06 18.85
N LYS A 107 4.36 27.40 18.60
CA LYS A 107 5.18 26.71 19.61
C LYS A 107 6.46 27.47 19.98
N ALA A 108 6.69 28.62 19.38
CA ALA A 108 7.86 29.46 19.63
C ALA A 108 7.53 30.72 20.47
N GLU A 109 6.31 30.82 20.97
CA GLU A 109 5.82 31.82 21.93
C GLU A 109 5.36 31.11 23.20
#